data_AF-A0A1V5TMU8-F1
#
_entry.id   AF-A0A1V5TMU8-F1
#
_cell.length_a   1.000
_cell.length_b   1.000
_cell.length_c   1.000
_cell.angle_alpha   90.00
_cell.angle_beta   90.00
_cell.angle_gamma   90.00
#
_symmetry.space_group_name_H-M   'P 1'
#
loop_
_entity.id
_entity.type
_entity.pdbx_description
1 polymer ?
#
loop_
_entity_poly.entity_id
_entity_poly.type
_entity_poly.pdbx_seq_one_letter_code
_entity_poly.pdbx_strand_id
1 'polypeptide(L)'
;MPLKLFKHTNKDIDLFYTEEMIEEREFYDSQKRDIACWRTKQYYLEKNQDYVKIAKVNSRKTGLERKAILTAHGMCIKNHWFYCNEYAGYPIQHWIDEVDGQYNVLIIDVCNDKQAKISSEKSVVIHPNESISNRKLMQDNVQFDIYIPGIGYLDSYLFEEQLKQLQEK
;
A
#
# COMPACT_ATOMS: atom_id res chain seq x y z
N MET A 1 3.72 23.86 8.12
CA MET A 1 3.56 23.74 6.65
C MET A 1 2.66 22.55 6.37
N PRO A 2 1.83 22.58 5.30
CA PRO A 2 1.06 21.40 4.93
C PRO A 2 2.01 20.26 4.54
N LEU A 3 1.64 19.02 4.88
CA LEU A 3 2.39 17.84 4.48
C LEU A 3 2.37 17.74 2.94
N LYS A 4 3.57 17.74 2.34
CA LYS A 4 3.73 17.64 0.89
C LYS A 4 4.11 16.21 0.51
N LEU A 5 3.36 15.62 -0.41
CA LEU A 5 3.73 14.37 -1.07
C LEU A 5 4.41 14.66 -2.41
N PHE A 6 5.55 14.03 -2.63
CA PHE A 6 6.22 13.97 -3.91
C PHE A 6 5.74 12.74 -4.68
N LYS A 7 5.85 12.78 -6.01
CA LYS A 7 5.43 11.70 -6.90
C LYS A 7 6.55 11.36 -7.87
N HIS A 8 6.81 10.05 -8.03
CA HIS A 8 7.66 9.50 -9.07
C HIS A 8 6.90 8.40 -9.82
N THR A 9 6.93 8.41 -11.15
CA THR A 9 6.24 7.41 -11.97
C THR A 9 7.27 6.50 -12.63
N ASN A 10 7.11 5.19 -12.42
CA ASN A 10 7.87 4.14 -13.09
C ASN A 10 6.91 3.15 -13.72
N LYS A 11 6.78 3.21 -15.05
CA LYS A 11 5.88 2.35 -15.85
C LYS A 11 4.44 2.40 -15.31
N ASP A 12 3.94 1.28 -14.79
CA ASP A 12 2.60 1.10 -14.24
C ASP A 12 2.47 1.47 -12.76
N ILE A 13 3.54 1.98 -12.14
CA ILE A 13 3.60 2.28 -10.71
C ILE A 13 3.84 3.77 -10.48
N ASP A 14 3.00 4.37 -9.65
CA ASP A 14 3.22 5.70 -9.09
C ASP A 14 3.65 5.59 -7.63
N LEU A 15 4.83 6.10 -7.31
CA LEU A 15 5.40 6.18 -5.97
C LEU A 15 5.14 7.56 -5.37
N PHE A 16 4.39 7.60 -4.28
CA PHE A 16 4.13 8.76 -3.45
C PHE A 16 5.00 8.70 -2.20
N TYR A 17 5.68 9.78 -1.86
CA TYR A 17 6.62 9.79 -0.74
C TYR A 17 6.72 11.16 -0.06
N THR A 18 7.05 11.15 1.23
CA THR A 18 7.32 12.38 2.00
C THR A 18 8.75 12.87 1.79
N GLU A 19 9.03 14.10 2.22
CA GLU A 19 10.35 14.72 2.12
C GLU A 19 11.43 13.91 2.84
N GLU A 20 11.14 13.35 4.01
CA GLU A 20 12.09 12.53 4.78
C GLU A 20 12.60 11.32 4.00
N MET A 21 11.75 10.74 3.14
CA MET A 21 12.15 9.60 2.33
C MET A 21 13.18 9.98 1.26
N ILE A 22 13.32 11.26 0.91
CA ILE A 22 14.41 11.75 0.05
C ILE A 22 15.75 11.53 0.70
N GLU A 23 15.86 11.85 1.98
CA GLU A 23 17.10 11.72 2.73
C GLU A 23 17.31 10.27 3.17
N GLU A 24 16.32 9.65 3.82
CA GLU A 24 16.46 8.32 4.42
C GLU A 24 16.59 7.19 3.42
N ARG A 25 15.99 7.35 2.23
CA ARG A 25 16.01 6.33 1.17
C ARG A 25 16.73 6.78 -0.09
N GLU A 26 17.43 7.92 -0.01
CA GLU A 26 18.20 8.49 -1.11
C GLU A 26 17.35 8.75 -2.37
N PHE A 27 16.08 9.16 -2.20
CA PHE A 27 15.18 9.43 -3.32
C PHE A 27 15.50 10.73 -4.07
N TYR A 28 16.68 11.31 -3.91
CA TYR A 28 17.18 12.32 -4.85
C TYR A 28 17.52 11.68 -6.21
N ASP A 29 17.94 10.42 -6.23
CA ASP A 29 18.26 9.65 -7.44
C ASP A 29 17.03 8.90 -7.99
N SER A 30 16.72 9.09 -9.28
CA SER A 30 15.64 8.36 -9.95
C SER A 30 15.84 6.85 -9.95
N GLN A 31 17.09 6.38 -10.04
CA GLN A 31 17.40 4.96 -9.99
C GLN A 31 17.03 4.36 -8.63
N LYS A 32 17.26 5.08 -7.54
CA LYS A 32 16.86 4.67 -6.18
C LYS A 32 15.35 4.59 -6.05
N ARG A 33 14.62 5.54 -6.63
CA ARG A 33 13.14 5.51 -6.67
C ARG A 33 12.61 4.34 -7.49
N ASP A 34 13.24 4.02 -8.61
CA ASP A 34 12.90 2.84 -9.42
C ASP A 34 13.14 1.53 -8.68
N ILE A 35 14.26 1.43 -7.97
CA ILE A 35 14.57 0.29 -7.09
C ILE A 35 13.51 0.18 -5.99
N ALA A 36 13.07 1.30 -5.40
CA ALA A 36 12.02 1.29 -4.39
C ALA A 36 10.69 0.79 -4.95
N CYS A 37 10.27 1.25 -6.13
CA CYS A 37 9.06 0.74 -6.81
C CYS A 37 9.14 -0.77 -7.01
N TRP A 38 10.25 -1.26 -7.60
CA TRP A 38 10.45 -2.68 -7.84
C TRP A 38 10.43 -3.48 -6.53
N ARG A 39 11.23 -3.07 -5.55
CA ARG A 39 11.38 -3.76 -4.26
C ARG A 39 10.03 -3.86 -3.53
N THR A 40 9.33 -2.75 -3.38
CA THR A 40 8.05 -2.73 -2.67
C THR A 40 7.02 -3.60 -3.38
N LYS A 41 6.95 -3.57 -4.72
CA LYS A 41 6.09 -4.48 -5.49
C LYS A 41 6.45 -5.96 -5.27
N GLN A 42 7.74 -6.31 -5.27
CA GLN A 42 8.19 -7.68 -5.04
C GLN A 42 7.73 -8.19 -3.66
N TYR A 43 8.04 -7.45 -2.60
CA TYR A 43 7.83 -7.91 -1.23
C TYR A 43 6.36 -7.85 -0.78
N TYR A 44 5.60 -6.83 -1.22
CA TYR A 44 4.21 -6.65 -0.78
C TYR A 44 3.22 -7.43 -1.63
N LEU A 45 3.49 -7.63 -2.92
CA LEU A 45 2.53 -8.21 -3.85
C LEU A 45 3.04 -9.51 -4.47
N GLU A 46 4.16 -9.48 -5.20
CA GLU A 46 4.51 -10.58 -6.11
C GLU A 46 5.03 -11.84 -5.40
N LYS A 47 5.52 -11.69 -4.17
CA LYS A 47 5.92 -12.83 -3.33
C LYS A 47 4.74 -13.71 -2.92
N ASN A 48 3.53 -13.15 -2.84
CA ASN A 48 2.32 -13.88 -2.48
C ASN A 48 1.43 -14.09 -3.71
N GLN A 49 1.35 -15.33 -4.20
CA GLN A 49 0.58 -15.66 -5.41
C GLN A 49 -0.93 -15.38 -5.25
N ASP A 50 -1.46 -15.45 -4.04
CA ASP A 50 -2.88 -15.17 -3.79
C ASP A 50 -3.17 -13.67 -3.92
N TYR A 51 -2.25 -12.81 -3.49
CA TYR A 51 -2.37 -11.36 -3.68
C TYR A 51 -2.30 -10.99 -5.16
N VAL A 52 -1.43 -11.66 -5.92
CA VAL A 52 -1.36 -11.51 -7.38
C VAL A 52 -2.68 -11.92 -8.05
N LYS A 53 -3.28 -13.04 -7.64
CA LYS A 53 -4.59 -13.49 -8.15
C LYS A 53 -5.68 -12.46 -7.84
N ILE A 54 -5.76 -11.95 -6.61
CA ILE A 54 -6.74 -10.93 -6.20
C ILE A 54 -6.57 -9.68 -7.05
N ALA A 55 -5.35 -9.16 -7.18
CA ALA A 55 -5.06 -7.98 -7.99
C ALA A 55 -5.47 -8.18 -9.46
N LYS A 56 -5.26 -9.39 -10.03
CA LYS A 56 -5.67 -9.73 -11.39
C LYS A 56 -7.18 -9.79 -11.56
N VAL A 57 -7.91 -10.36 -10.60
CA VAL A 57 -9.38 -10.41 -10.62
C VAL A 57 -9.94 -9.00 -10.49
N ASN A 58 -9.45 -8.20 -9.53
CA ASN A 58 -9.89 -6.82 -9.35
C ASN A 58 -9.65 -5.97 -10.60
N SER A 59 -8.49 -6.14 -11.26
CA SER A 59 -8.17 -5.46 -12.51
C SER A 59 -9.17 -5.77 -13.62
N ARG A 60 -9.52 -7.05 -13.80
CA ARG A 60 -10.51 -7.47 -14.80
C ARG A 60 -11.90 -6.90 -14.53
N LYS A 61 -12.28 -6.83 -13.26
CA LYS A 61 -13.58 -6.31 -12.82
C LYS A 61 -13.69 -4.79 -13.01
N THR A 62 -12.65 -4.06 -12.62
CA THR A 62 -12.68 -2.58 -12.55
C THR A 62 -12.12 -1.91 -13.80
N GLY A 63 -11.35 -2.63 -14.63
CA GLY A 63 -10.56 -2.06 -15.73
C GLY A 63 -9.32 -1.29 -15.27
N LEU A 64 -9.02 -1.28 -13.96
CA LEU A 64 -7.86 -0.59 -13.41
C LEU A 64 -6.61 -1.46 -13.57
N GLU A 65 -5.48 -0.86 -13.91
CA GLU A 65 -4.23 -1.61 -14.17
C GLU A 65 -3.03 -1.10 -13.35
N ARG A 66 -2.98 0.21 -13.10
CA ARG A 66 -1.86 0.87 -12.42
C ARG A 66 -1.82 0.55 -10.93
N LYS A 67 -0.68 0.81 -10.31
CA LYS A 67 -0.46 0.64 -8.86
C LYS A 67 0.02 1.96 -8.27
N ALA A 68 -0.40 2.25 -7.05
CA ALA A 68 0.16 3.34 -6.27
C ALA A 68 0.90 2.77 -5.06
N ILE A 69 2.01 3.38 -4.70
CA ILE A 69 2.77 3.07 -3.49
C ILE A 69 2.86 4.34 -2.66
N LEU A 70 2.42 4.31 -1.41
CA LEU A 70 2.72 5.36 -0.44
C LEU A 70 3.87 4.88 0.45
N THR A 71 4.99 5.62 0.46
CA THR A 71 6.12 5.34 1.35
C THR A 71 6.42 6.56 2.21
N ALA A 72 6.33 6.39 3.52
CA ALA A 72 6.42 7.47 4.50
C ALA A 72 6.63 6.88 5.89
N HIS A 73 6.96 7.74 6.86
CA HIS A 73 6.80 7.38 8.26
C HIS A 73 5.33 7.26 8.64
N GLY A 74 5.06 6.42 9.62
CA GLY A 74 3.71 6.11 10.09
C GLY A 74 3.58 6.24 11.59
N MET A 75 2.42 6.70 12.02
CA MET A 75 2.05 6.68 13.44
C MET A 75 0.56 6.39 13.60
N CYS A 76 0.20 5.76 14.71
CA CYS A 76 -1.19 5.54 15.09
C CYS A 76 -1.55 6.38 16.33
N ILE A 77 -2.54 7.25 16.21
CA ILE A 77 -3.06 8.07 17.31
C ILE A 77 -4.51 7.67 17.55
N LYS A 78 -4.82 7.14 18.76
CA LYS A 78 -6.18 6.70 19.12
C LYS A 78 -6.83 5.80 18.04
N ASN A 79 -6.08 4.81 17.54
CA ASN A 79 -6.46 3.88 16.46
C ASN A 79 -6.69 4.51 15.07
N HIS A 80 -6.37 5.79 14.89
CA HIS A 80 -6.34 6.42 13.58
C HIS A 80 -4.92 6.36 13.05
N TRP A 81 -4.78 5.96 11.79
CA TRP A 81 -3.49 5.77 11.16
C TRP A 81 -3.13 6.96 10.29
N PHE A 82 -1.93 7.47 10.47
CA PHE A 82 -1.42 8.63 9.77
C PHE A 82 -0.09 8.28 9.12
N TYR A 83 0.13 8.81 7.92
CA TYR A 83 1.49 9.04 7.47
C TYR A 83 1.91 10.44 7.89
N CYS A 84 3.18 10.60 8.22
CA CYS A 84 3.67 11.83 8.80
C CYS A 84 5.01 12.24 8.24
N ASN A 85 5.23 13.55 8.34
CA ASN A 85 6.52 14.19 8.23
C ASN A 85 6.88 14.76 9.62
N GLU A 86 8.03 15.42 9.78
CA GLU A 86 8.46 15.98 11.08
C GLU A 86 7.46 17.00 11.69
N TYR A 87 6.59 17.60 10.86
CA TYR A 87 5.78 18.76 11.23
C TYR A 87 4.27 18.50 11.22
N ALA A 88 3.81 17.45 10.55
CA ALA A 88 2.41 17.20 10.27
C ALA A 88 2.14 15.70 10.03
N GLY A 89 0.91 15.28 10.35
CA GLY A 89 0.38 13.97 10.01
C GLY A 89 -0.86 14.10 9.14
N TYR A 90 -1.04 13.19 8.19
CA TYR A 90 -2.22 13.12 7.35
C TYR A 90 -2.85 11.71 7.45
N PRO A 91 -4.18 11.60 7.61
CA PRO A 91 -4.83 10.30 7.72
C PRO A 91 -4.57 9.43 6.48
N ILE A 92 -4.18 8.19 6.69
CA ILE A 92 -3.97 7.21 5.61
C ILE A 92 -5.26 7.00 4.83
N GLN A 93 -6.41 6.93 5.51
CA GLN A 93 -7.70 6.74 4.86
C GLN A 93 -8.02 7.86 3.87
N HIS A 94 -7.71 9.13 4.21
CA HIS A 94 -7.95 10.24 3.29
C HIS A 94 -7.11 10.11 2.01
N TRP A 95 -5.84 9.68 2.12
CA TRP A 95 -5.03 9.43 0.93
C TRP A 95 -5.60 8.29 0.09
N ILE A 96 -6.08 7.21 0.73
CA ILE A 96 -6.77 6.11 0.02
C ILE A 96 -7.97 6.67 -0.73
N ASP A 97 -8.85 7.43 -0.07
CA ASP A 97 -10.06 7.99 -0.66
C ASP A 97 -9.76 8.91 -1.86
N GLU A 98 -8.66 9.68 -1.81
CA GLU A 98 -8.24 10.57 -2.89
C GLU A 98 -7.78 9.82 -4.15
N VAL A 99 -7.09 8.68 -3.98
CA VAL A 99 -6.51 7.92 -5.10
C VAL A 99 -7.35 6.71 -5.51
N ASP A 100 -8.37 6.35 -4.73
CA ASP A 100 -9.20 5.18 -4.99
C ASP A 100 -9.93 5.30 -6.33
N GLY A 101 -9.92 4.21 -7.09
CA GLY A 101 -10.47 4.18 -8.45
C GLY A 101 -9.56 4.75 -9.54
N GLN A 102 -8.38 5.26 -9.21
CA GLN A 102 -7.34 5.60 -10.19
C GLN A 102 -6.33 4.47 -10.36
N TYR A 103 -6.21 3.60 -9.36
CA TYR A 103 -5.24 2.52 -9.28
C TYR A 103 -5.94 1.20 -8.95
N ASN A 104 -5.43 0.09 -9.48
CA ASN A 104 -5.92 -1.24 -9.16
C ASN A 104 -5.48 -1.69 -7.76
N VAL A 105 -4.22 -1.37 -7.40
CA VAL A 105 -3.61 -1.76 -6.13
C VAL A 105 -2.97 -0.54 -5.47
N LEU A 106 -3.28 -0.33 -4.20
CA LEU A 106 -2.60 0.62 -3.32
C LEU A 106 -1.70 -0.16 -2.37
N ILE A 107 -0.40 0.10 -2.38
CA ILE A 107 0.56 -0.48 -1.44
C ILE A 107 0.97 0.61 -0.45
N ILE A 108 0.74 0.36 0.83
CA ILE A 108 1.03 1.31 1.89
C ILE A 108 2.29 0.84 2.64
N ASP A 109 3.44 1.36 2.24
CA ASP A 109 4.76 1.14 2.87
C ASP A 109 4.96 2.14 4.00
N VAL A 110 4.10 2.03 5.03
CA VAL A 110 4.02 2.92 6.20
C VAL A 110 3.80 2.04 7.45
N CYS A 111 4.39 2.35 8.61
CA CYS A 111 4.22 1.55 9.83
C CYS A 111 2.79 1.60 10.37
N ASN A 112 2.22 0.45 10.76
CA ASN A 112 0.88 0.31 11.36
C ASN A 112 0.92 -0.48 12.69
N ASP A 113 1.57 0.07 13.71
CA ASP A 113 1.84 -0.59 14.99
C ASP A 113 0.59 -0.92 15.83
N LYS A 114 -0.56 -0.31 15.50
CA LYS A 114 -1.84 -0.52 16.19
C LYS A 114 -2.87 -1.29 15.36
N GLN A 115 -2.46 -1.87 14.22
CA GLN A 115 -3.35 -2.64 13.34
C GLN A 115 -4.62 -1.86 12.95
N ALA A 116 -4.47 -0.55 12.75
CA ALA A 116 -5.55 0.30 12.30
C ALA A 116 -6.10 -0.22 10.98
N LYS A 117 -7.42 -0.15 10.86
CA LYS A 117 -8.16 -0.69 9.72
C LYS A 117 -8.40 0.41 8.69
N ILE A 118 -8.44 -0.01 7.42
CA ILE A 118 -8.70 0.84 6.27
C ILE A 118 -9.85 0.25 5.44
N SER A 119 -10.31 1.03 4.48
CA SER A 119 -11.27 0.60 3.47
C SER A 119 -11.01 1.26 2.12
N SER A 120 -11.58 0.70 1.07
CA SER A 120 -11.58 1.24 -0.28
C SER A 120 -12.79 0.71 -1.05
N GLU A 121 -13.24 1.45 -2.06
CA GLU A 121 -14.38 1.10 -2.89
C GLU A 121 -13.95 0.39 -4.20
N LYS A 122 -12.73 0.65 -4.70
CA LYS A 122 -12.30 0.13 -6.01
C LYS A 122 -10.91 -0.52 -6.02
N SER A 123 -10.01 -0.06 -5.18
CA SER A 123 -8.60 -0.47 -5.20
C SER A 123 -8.34 -1.53 -4.15
N VAL A 124 -7.62 -2.59 -4.49
CA VAL A 124 -7.09 -3.53 -3.49
C VAL A 124 -6.02 -2.81 -2.68
N VAL A 125 -6.09 -2.87 -1.35
CA VAL A 125 -5.12 -2.21 -0.48
C VAL A 125 -4.25 -3.24 0.23
N ILE A 126 -2.94 -3.14 0.11
CA ILE A 126 -1.97 -4.00 0.79
C ILE A 126 -1.17 -3.13 1.75
N HIS A 127 -1.11 -3.53 3.02
CA HIS A 127 -0.41 -2.77 4.04
C HIS A 127 0.16 -3.67 5.15
N PRO A 128 1.18 -3.24 5.88
CA PRO A 128 1.62 -3.99 7.05
C PRO A 128 0.60 -3.85 8.18
N ASN A 129 0.54 -4.85 9.05
CA ASN A 129 -0.25 -4.80 10.30
C ASN A 129 0.65 -4.60 11.53
N GLU A 130 1.90 -4.19 11.31
CA GLU A 130 2.90 -3.98 12.34
C GLU A 130 3.84 -2.83 11.95
N SER A 131 4.81 -2.52 12.83
CA SER A 131 5.93 -1.65 12.48
C SER A 131 6.84 -2.33 11.47
N ILE A 132 7.13 -1.65 10.36
CA ILE A 132 7.99 -2.15 9.30
C ILE A 132 9.40 -1.53 9.36
N SER A 133 10.37 -2.26 8.84
CA SER A 133 11.69 -1.73 8.51
C SER A 133 12.25 -2.49 7.31
N ASN A 134 13.21 -1.89 6.61
CA ASN A 134 13.90 -2.56 5.51
C ASN A 134 14.50 -3.91 5.94
N ARG A 135 15.06 -3.97 7.16
CA ARG A 135 15.61 -5.21 7.72
C ARG A 135 14.53 -6.29 7.88
N LYS A 136 13.37 -5.95 8.46
CA LYS A 136 12.27 -6.91 8.62
C LYS A 136 11.75 -7.40 7.27
N LEU A 137 11.57 -6.49 6.30
CA LEU A 137 11.14 -6.83 4.93
C LEU A 137 12.10 -7.81 4.27
N MET A 138 13.41 -7.59 4.37
CA MET A 138 14.43 -8.46 3.79
C MET A 138 14.51 -9.84 4.46
N GLN A 139 14.06 -9.96 5.71
CA GLN A 139 14.07 -11.19 6.48
C GLN A 139 12.72 -11.92 6.47
N ASP A 140 11.74 -11.45 5.68
CA ASP A 140 10.38 -11.97 5.66
C ASP A 140 9.67 -11.96 7.03
N ASN A 141 10.06 -11.00 7.88
CA ASN A 141 9.53 -10.83 9.22
C ASN A 141 8.52 -9.67 9.28
N VAL A 142 7.76 -9.47 8.20
CA VAL A 142 6.65 -8.51 8.15
C VAL A 142 5.40 -9.24 7.74
N GLN A 143 4.36 -9.13 8.55
CA GLN A 143 3.03 -9.57 8.18
C GLN A 143 2.27 -8.46 7.45
N PHE A 144 1.66 -8.83 6.33
CA PHE A 144 0.80 -7.95 5.54
C PHE A 144 -0.66 -8.36 5.67
N ASP A 145 -1.52 -7.34 5.73
CA ASP A 145 -2.95 -7.46 5.54
C ASP A 145 -3.30 -6.96 4.13
N ILE A 146 -4.35 -7.54 3.55
CA ILE A 146 -4.91 -7.10 2.27
C ILE A 146 -6.40 -6.86 2.43
N TYR A 147 -6.85 -5.67 2.02
CA TYR A 147 -8.25 -5.30 1.97
C TYR A 147 -8.76 -5.39 0.54
N ILE A 148 -9.85 -6.11 0.36
CA ILE A 148 -10.50 -6.36 -0.92
C ILE A 148 -11.80 -5.54 -0.97
N PRO A 149 -11.96 -4.64 -1.96
CA PRO A 149 -13.15 -3.80 -2.09
C PRO A 149 -14.46 -4.58 -2.07
N GLY A 150 -15.41 -4.13 -1.25
CA GLY A 150 -16.72 -4.76 -1.10
C GLY A 150 -16.74 -6.13 -0.42
N ILE A 151 -15.60 -6.63 0.07
CA ILE A 151 -15.48 -7.90 0.82
C ILE A 151 -14.89 -7.65 2.21
N GLY A 152 -13.83 -6.84 2.29
CA GLY A 152 -13.11 -6.56 3.53
C GLY A 152 -11.72 -7.20 3.54
N TYR A 153 -11.19 -7.44 4.73
CA TYR A 153 -9.87 -8.05 4.91
C TYR A 153 -9.86 -9.51 4.46
N LEU A 154 -8.81 -9.91 3.75
CA LEU A 154 -8.60 -11.30 3.38
C LEU A 154 -8.33 -12.15 4.62
N ASP A 155 -9.07 -13.24 4.70
CA ASP A 155 -8.84 -14.32 5.65
C ASP A 155 -8.22 -15.49 4.88
N SER A 156 -7.07 -15.98 5.34
CA SER A 156 -6.35 -17.07 4.68
C SER A 156 -7.16 -18.37 4.64
N TYR A 157 -8.09 -18.58 5.57
CA TYR A 157 -8.97 -19.75 5.58
C TYR A 157 -10.14 -19.63 4.59
N LEU A 158 -10.48 -18.41 4.17
CA LEU A 158 -11.62 -18.12 3.30
C LEU A 158 -11.20 -17.63 1.91
N PHE A 159 -9.92 -17.77 1.55
CA PHE A 159 -9.37 -17.22 0.31
C PHE A 159 -10.19 -17.58 -0.94
N GLU A 160 -10.49 -18.86 -1.15
CA GLU A 160 -11.24 -19.31 -2.33
C GLU A 160 -12.67 -18.74 -2.36
N GLU A 161 -13.30 -18.61 -1.19
CA GLU A 161 -14.64 -18.02 -1.08
C GLU A 161 -14.61 -16.52 -1.39
N GLN A 162 -13.67 -15.79 -0.78
CA GLN A 162 -13.50 -14.36 -1.02
C GLN A 162 -13.09 -14.05 -2.46
N LEU A 163 -12.27 -14.90 -3.08
CA LEU A 163 -11.91 -14.79 -4.49
C LEU A 163 -13.14 -14.97 -5.39
N LYS A 164 -14.01 -15.94 -5.08
CA LYS A 164 -15.27 -16.15 -5.79
C LYS A 164 -16.22 -14.97 -5.63
N GLN A 165 -16.39 -14.45 -4.40
CA GLN A 165 -17.21 -13.26 -4.15
C GLN A 165 -16.72 -12.05 -4.95
N LEU A 166 -15.40 -11.90 -5.12
CA LEU A 166 -14.83 -10.81 -5.92
C LEU A 166 -15.15 -10.94 -7.41
N GLN A 167 -15.28 -12.18 -7.92
CA GLN A 167 -15.62 -12.46 -9.32
C GLN A 167 -17.11 -12.26 -9.63
N GLU A 168 -17.99 -12.46 -8.65
CA GLU A 168 -19.45 -12.43 -8.82
C GLU A 168 -20.07 -11.04 -8.65
N LYS A 169 -19.43 -10.16 -7.87
CA LYS A 169 -19.82 -8.75 -7.73
C LYS A 169 -19.25 -7.91 -8.85
#